data_AF-A0A939ZX65-F1
#
_entry.id   AF-A0A939ZX65-F1
#
_cell.length_a   1.000
_cell.length_b   1.000
_cell.length_c   1.000
_cell.angle_alpha   90.00
_cell.angle_beta   90.00
_cell.angle_gamma   90.00
#
_symmetry.space_group_name_H-M   'P 1'
#
loop_
_entity.id
_entity.type
_entity.pdbx_description
1 polymer ?
#
loop_
_entity_poly.entity_id
_entity_poly.type
_entity_poly.pdbx_seq_one_letter_code
_entity_poly.pdbx_strand_id
1 'polypeptide(L)'
;MKKIFLFIVLLAAAGCLTAAETVTYDRERGIVVRDSAESFKVSLWDDAKKENEGFVASAYSVDGEAVISWEKIVPGETLRLRVISTGRSHPDRLISPPVPVSVRLLHTGWINGSRSVSSEYTAEAAFGGEMFGGRPEDYEPALARLGIMLCGAGYLRGGKPDTEALGGLLESMGFANVEKYNYYGSEQTERSDRAGIYLAHRKIYDGSKERELLLCMVRGTVGGEWFSNFDVGDTGAHKGFTAAAADGAAIVKSYLSEHPLPGDSVIMLTGHSRGAAVAQIMSLGIDKLGFEKVFCYVYACPNYTRHPMKDKSGRFSFMYEGDLVPGIPMWDFGVDGSVIDSGSFSPDEKARLKEVFSQTAGGIKCVAFSAAEKNKIINELTALAPNPVAFYQIVYKKSGIIKKVTPMTTYEFCVAMGKAMVEGNLKSAIRVPKDFDGIIWAFITDGAASPKIIQSHSVEMYLSMTEVYNSRFSAAEKTDGP
;
A
#
# COMPACT_ATOMS: atom_id res chain seq x y z
N MET A 1 -51.93 -30.22 -3.10
CA MET A 1 -51.33 -31.28 -2.25
C MET A 1 -50.26 -32.13 -2.97
N LYS A 2 -50.51 -32.71 -4.17
CA LYS A 2 -49.49 -33.51 -4.91
C LYS A 2 -48.19 -32.77 -5.32
N LYS A 3 -48.16 -31.42 -5.32
CA LYS A 3 -47.00 -30.61 -5.73
C LYS A 3 -46.10 -30.15 -4.57
N ILE A 4 -46.58 -30.20 -3.33
CA ILE A 4 -45.80 -29.85 -2.12
C ILE A 4 -44.95 -31.06 -1.67
N PHE A 5 -45.47 -32.27 -1.87
CA PHE A 5 -44.77 -33.52 -1.52
C PHE A 5 -43.48 -33.74 -2.33
N LEU A 6 -43.43 -33.27 -3.59
CA LEU A 6 -42.23 -33.37 -4.43
C LEU A 6 -41.11 -32.41 -3.97
N PHE A 7 -41.45 -31.33 -3.27
CA PHE A 7 -40.52 -30.30 -2.81
C PHE A 7 -39.81 -30.71 -1.49
N ILE A 8 -40.54 -31.38 -0.59
CA ILE A 8 -39.99 -31.89 0.68
C ILE A 8 -39.02 -33.06 0.43
N VAL A 9 -39.29 -33.92 -0.56
CA VAL A 9 -38.43 -35.07 -0.90
C VAL A 9 -37.05 -34.63 -1.45
N LEU A 10 -36.97 -33.48 -2.14
CA LEU A 10 -35.70 -32.95 -2.66
C LEU A 10 -34.80 -32.36 -1.56
N LEU A 11 -35.38 -31.80 -0.49
CA LEU A 11 -34.63 -31.30 0.68
C LEU A 11 -34.04 -32.45 1.51
N ALA A 12 -34.76 -33.57 1.63
CA ALA A 12 -34.26 -34.78 2.31
C ALA A 12 -33.17 -35.51 1.50
N ALA A 13 -33.28 -35.56 0.16
CA ALA A 13 -32.31 -36.23 -0.70
C ALA A 13 -30.93 -35.53 -0.78
N ALA A 14 -30.84 -34.25 -0.41
CA ALA A 14 -29.59 -33.48 -0.33
C ALA A 14 -28.92 -33.53 1.07
N GLY A 15 -29.42 -34.36 1.99
CA GLY A 15 -28.87 -34.49 3.35
C GLY A 15 -29.09 -33.27 4.25
N CYS A 16 -30.01 -32.36 3.89
CA CYS A 16 -30.17 -31.04 4.50
C CYS A 16 -31.28 -30.95 5.58
N LEU A 17 -31.87 -32.06 6.02
CA LEU A 17 -32.84 -32.06 7.11
C LEU A 17 -32.54 -33.20 8.08
N THR A 18 -32.40 -32.89 9.37
CA THR A 18 -32.55 -33.91 10.42
C THR A 18 -34.05 -34.11 10.68
N ALA A 19 -34.45 -35.30 11.13
CA ALA A 19 -35.84 -35.79 11.14
C ALA A 19 -36.86 -34.98 11.99
N ALA A 20 -36.48 -33.85 12.59
CA ALA A 20 -37.30 -33.09 13.54
C ALA A 20 -37.94 -31.80 12.99
N GLU A 21 -37.56 -31.33 11.79
CA GLU A 21 -38.02 -30.03 11.29
C GLU A 21 -39.37 -30.13 10.55
N THR A 22 -40.36 -29.34 10.98
CA THR A 22 -41.72 -29.34 10.39
C THR A 22 -41.94 -28.06 9.59
N VAL A 23 -42.09 -28.18 8.27
CA VAL A 23 -42.41 -27.05 7.38
C VAL A 23 -43.92 -26.97 7.14
N THR A 24 -44.53 -25.83 7.45
CA THR A 24 -45.97 -25.60 7.24
C THR A 24 -46.22 -24.35 6.42
N TYR A 25 -47.24 -24.37 5.56
CA TYR A 25 -47.63 -23.23 4.74
C TYR A 25 -48.88 -22.58 5.33
N ASP A 26 -48.77 -21.30 5.69
CA ASP A 26 -49.86 -20.48 6.18
C ASP A 26 -50.30 -19.48 5.09
N ARG A 27 -51.61 -19.35 4.89
CA ARG A 27 -52.17 -18.53 3.80
C ARG A 27 -52.03 -17.03 4.01
N GLU A 28 -51.91 -16.56 5.23
CA GLU A 28 -51.74 -15.14 5.57
C GLU A 28 -50.27 -14.79 5.78
N ARG A 29 -49.44 -15.74 6.22
CA ARG A 29 -48.05 -15.50 6.65
C ARG A 29 -46.96 -16.08 5.74
N GLY A 30 -47.31 -16.92 4.76
CA GLY A 30 -46.35 -17.54 3.84
C GLY A 30 -45.80 -18.89 4.33
N ILE A 31 -44.55 -19.21 3.99
CA ILE A 31 -43.90 -20.46 4.44
C ILE A 31 -43.38 -20.25 5.87
N VAL A 32 -43.83 -21.10 6.79
CA VAL A 32 -43.43 -21.09 8.19
C VAL A 32 -42.54 -22.30 8.47
N VAL A 33 -41.32 -22.04 8.93
CA VAL A 33 -40.37 -23.06 9.38
C VAL A 33 -40.31 -22.99 10.90
N ARG A 34 -40.63 -24.10 11.57
CA ARG A 34 -40.63 -24.21 13.04
C ARG A 34 -39.46 -25.06 13.52
N ASP A 35 -38.95 -24.73 14.70
CA ASP A 35 -37.83 -25.40 15.38
C ASP A 35 -36.48 -25.37 14.62
N SER A 36 -36.20 -24.29 13.89
CA SER A 36 -34.89 -24.09 13.25
C SER A 36 -33.95 -23.27 14.14
N ALA A 37 -32.80 -23.84 14.49
CA ALA A 37 -31.79 -23.15 15.29
C ALA A 37 -30.89 -22.17 14.49
N GLU A 38 -31.10 -21.94 13.20
CA GLU A 38 -30.07 -21.30 12.36
C GLU A 38 -30.65 -20.35 11.30
N SER A 39 -29.90 -19.28 10.99
CA SER A 39 -30.21 -18.30 9.93
C SER A 39 -29.97 -18.87 8.53
N PHE A 40 -30.80 -18.49 7.56
CA PHE A 40 -30.69 -18.95 6.17
C PHE A 40 -30.77 -17.79 5.18
N LYS A 41 -30.02 -17.89 4.07
CA LYS A 41 -30.11 -16.98 2.91
C LYS A 41 -30.91 -17.65 1.80
N VAL A 42 -31.90 -16.94 1.28
CA VAL A 42 -32.74 -17.41 0.17
C VAL A 42 -32.77 -16.36 -0.93
N SER A 43 -32.66 -16.78 -2.18
CA SER A 43 -32.87 -15.92 -3.36
C SER A 43 -34.08 -16.39 -4.17
N LEU A 44 -34.83 -15.45 -4.71
CA LEU A 44 -35.92 -15.71 -5.65
C LEU A 44 -35.37 -15.87 -7.07
N TRP A 45 -35.78 -16.95 -7.72
CA TRP A 45 -35.47 -17.24 -9.11
C TRP A 45 -36.75 -17.12 -9.94
N ASP A 46 -36.75 -16.20 -10.91
CA ASP A 46 -37.84 -16.03 -11.87
C ASP A 46 -37.59 -16.94 -13.09
N ASP A 47 -38.37 -18.02 -13.21
CA ASP A 47 -38.27 -18.95 -14.33
C ASP A 47 -38.67 -18.34 -15.68
N ALA A 48 -39.47 -17.26 -15.69
CA ALA A 48 -39.88 -16.57 -16.91
C ALA A 48 -38.77 -15.66 -17.45
N LYS A 49 -37.99 -15.04 -16.58
CA LYS A 49 -36.89 -14.12 -16.93
C LYS A 49 -35.50 -14.76 -16.96
N LYS A 50 -35.35 -15.95 -16.35
CA LYS A 50 -34.07 -16.67 -16.18
C LYS A 50 -32.98 -15.85 -15.50
N GLU A 51 -33.35 -14.98 -14.56
CA GLU A 51 -32.42 -14.13 -13.82
C GLU A 51 -32.77 -14.07 -12.33
N ASN A 52 -31.79 -13.69 -11.51
CA ASN A 52 -31.98 -13.45 -10.07
C ASN A 52 -32.50 -12.02 -9.87
N GLU A 53 -33.71 -11.84 -9.35
CA GLU A 53 -34.29 -10.51 -9.16
C GLU A 53 -33.76 -9.71 -7.95
N GLY A 54 -32.67 -10.17 -7.32
CA GLY A 54 -31.90 -9.33 -6.40
C GLY A 54 -32.69 -8.78 -5.21
N PHE A 55 -33.04 -9.65 -4.26
CA PHE A 55 -33.31 -9.24 -2.88
C PHE A 55 -32.73 -10.26 -1.92
N VAL A 56 -31.92 -9.81 -0.96
CA VAL A 56 -31.41 -10.62 0.16
C VAL A 56 -32.30 -10.32 1.36
N ALA A 57 -33.30 -11.15 1.60
CA ALA A 57 -34.00 -11.11 2.88
C ALA A 57 -33.18 -11.90 3.90
N SER A 58 -32.56 -11.19 4.85
CA SER A 58 -32.06 -11.78 6.08
C SER A 58 -33.26 -12.04 7.01
N ALA A 59 -33.63 -13.30 7.22
CA ALA A 59 -34.59 -13.66 8.26
C ALA A 59 -33.85 -14.02 9.53
N TYR A 60 -34.24 -13.42 10.65
CA TYR A 60 -33.78 -13.78 12.00
C TYR A 60 -34.93 -14.38 12.79
N SER A 61 -34.62 -15.43 13.56
CA SER A 61 -35.55 -16.07 14.48
C SER A 61 -35.71 -15.19 15.72
N VAL A 62 -36.96 -14.90 16.10
CA VAL A 62 -37.30 -14.38 17.42
C VAL A 62 -38.20 -15.44 18.05
N ASP A 63 -37.80 -16.00 19.19
CA ASP A 63 -38.53 -17.06 19.91
C ASP A 63 -38.82 -18.35 19.12
N GLY A 64 -37.93 -18.75 18.22
CA GLY A 64 -38.00 -20.06 17.53
C GLY A 64 -38.92 -20.11 16.31
N GLU A 65 -39.52 -18.97 15.91
CA GLU A 65 -40.24 -18.83 14.64
C GLU A 65 -39.49 -17.86 13.71
N ALA A 66 -39.12 -18.34 12.52
CA ALA A 66 -38.63 -17.50 11.44
C ALA A 66 -39.76 -17.25 10.44
N VAL A 67 -40.19 -16.00 10.31
CA VAL A 67 -41.26 -15.59 9.39
C VAL A 67 -40.65 -14.82 8.23
N ILE A 68 -40.79 -15.34 7.01
CA ILE A 68 -40.39 -14.64 5.79
C ILE A 68 -41.65 -14.01 5.18
N SER A 69 -41.84 -12.70 5.38
CA SER A 69 -42.96 -11.96 4.80
C SER A 69 -42.56 -11.30 3.48
N TRP A 70 -43.47 -11.31 2.51
CA TRP A 70 -43.33 -10.61 1.23
C TRP A 70 -44.59 -9.79 0.95
N GLU A 71 -44.41 -8.55 0.49
CA GLU A 71 -45.51 -7.77 -0.07
C GLU A 71 -45.77 -8.24 -1.52
N LYS A 72 -46.93 -8.90 -1.70
CA LYS A 72 -47.63 -9.11 -3.00
C LYS A 72 -47.16 -10.31 -3.85
N ILE A 73 -47.74 -11.49 -3.60
CA ILE A 73 -47.79 -12.58 -4.59
C ILE A 73 -49.09 -12.43 -5.39
N VAL A 74 -48.99 -12.29 -6.71
CA VAL A 74 -50.15 -12.31 -7.61
C VAL A 74 -50.63 -13.76 -7.76
N PRO A 75 -51.93 -14.07 -7.60
CA PRO A 75 -52.42 -15.43 -7.74
C PRO A 75 -52.14 -16.01 -9.15
N GLY A 76 -51.27 -17.02 -9.24
CA GLY A 76 -50.99 -17.75 -10.48
C GLY A 76 -49.51 -17.95 -10.82
N GLU A 77 -48.58 -17.23 -10.17
CA GLU A 77 -47.15 -17.37 -10.43
C GLU A 77 -46.52 -18.52 -9.61
N THR A 78 -45.56 -19.22 -10.23
CA THR A 78 -44.76 -20.27 -9.58
C THR A 78 -43.38 -19.72 -9.29
N LEU A 79 -43.01 -19.62 -8.01
CA LEU A 79 -41.67 -19.24 -7.59
C LEU A 79 -40.89 -20.47 -7.12
N ARG A 80 -39.65 -20.61 -7.57
CA ARG A 80 -38.70 -21.61 -7.07
C ARG A 80 -37.68 -20.93 -6.17
N LEU A 81 -37.52 -21.45 -4.96
CA LEU A 81 -36.49 -21.00 -4.02
C LEU A 81 -35.25 -21.87 -4.19
N ARG A 82 -34.08 -21.24 -4.26
CA ARG A 82 -32.78 -21.92 -4.28
C ARG A 82 -32.02 -21.53 -3.02
N VAL A 83 -31.66 -22.53 -2.21
CA VAL A 83 -30.79 -22.35 -1.04
C VAL A 83 -29.34 -22.36 -1.53
N ILE A 84 -28.59 -21.28 -1.28
CA ILE A 84 -27.24 -21.09 -1.84
C ILE A 84 -26.14 -21.52 -0.84
N SER A 85 -26.45 -21.55 0.47
CA SER A 85 -25.54 -22.09 1.50
C SER A 85 -26.28 -22.43 2.79
N THR A 86 -25.88 -23.50 3.48
CA THR A 86 -26.20 -23.75 4.89
C THR A 86 -24.89 -23.76 5.67
N GLY A 87 -24.88 -23.11 6.83
CA GLY A 87 -23.70 -23.05 7.68
C GLY A 87 -24.09 -22.68 9.10
N ARG A 88 -23.55 -23.42 10.08
CA ARG A 88 -23.66 -23.11 11.50
C ARG A 88 -22.91 -21.82 11.79
N SER A 89 -23.61 -20.71 11.91
CA SER A 89 -23.05 -19.48 12.48
C SER A 89 -23.58 -19.33 13.91
N HIS A 90 -22.67 -19.43 14.88
CA HIS A 90 -22.93 -18.92 16.21
C HIS A 90 -23.31 -17.42 16.13
N PRO A 91 -24.19 -16.93 17.00
CA PRO A 91 -24.65 -15.53 17.00
C PRO A 91 -23.54 -14.51 17.29
N ASP A 92 -22.33 -14.96 17.66
CA ASP A 92 -21.17 -14.11 17.80
C ASP A 92 -20.33 -14.08 16.52
N ARG A 93 -20.60 -13.03 15.72
CA ARG A 93 -19.70 -12.35 14.75
C ARG A 93 -19.47 -13.03 13.40
N LEU A 94 -20.16 -12.48 12.39
CA LEU A 94 -19.81 -12.63 10.98
C LEU A 94 -18.42 -12.01 10.73
N ILE A 95 -17.37 -12.83 10.79
CA ILE A 95 -16.07 -12.47 10.20
C ILE A 95 -16.31 -12.38 8.69
N SER A 96 -16.24 -11.17 8.14
CA SER A 96 -16.29 -11.02 6.68
C SER A 96 -15.08 -11.74 6.08
N PRO A 97 -15.26 -12.58 5.04
CA PRO A 97 -14.12 -13.23 4.40
C PRO A 97 -13.11 -12.17 3.92
N PRO A 98 -11.79 -12.46 3.96
CA PRO A 98 -10.79 -11.55 3.45
C PRO A 98 -11.10 -11.11 2.01
N VAL A 99 -10.96 -9.82 1.75
CA VAL A 99 -11.20 -9.23 0.44
C VAL A 99 -9.97 -9.44 -0.44
N PRO A 100 -10.07 -10.07 -1.61
CA PRO A 100 -8.96 -10.17 -2.55
C PRO A 100 -8.51 -8.78 -3.02
N VAL A 101 -7.20 -8.55 -3.05
CA VAL A 101 -6.56 -7.29 -3.45
C VAL A 101 -5.61 -7.59 -4.60
N SER A 102 -5.86 -6.97 -5.75
CA SER A 102 -5.02 -7.12 -6.94
C SER A 102 -4.43 -5.75 -7.32
N VAL A 103 -3.11 -5.66 -7.35
CA VAL A 103 -2.39 -4.45 -7.79
C VAL A 103 -1.48 -4.81 -8.93
N ARG A 104 -1.78 -4.24 -10.09
CA ARG A 104 -0.86 -4.29 -11.23
C ARG A 104 0.31 -3.33 -10.95
N LEU A 105 1.54 -3.79 -11.14
CA LEU A 105 2.78 -3.05 -11.06
C LEU A 105 3.35 -2.90 -12.47
N LEU A 106 3.85 -1.71 -12.78
CA LEU A 106 4.43 -1.39 -14.09
C LEU A 106 5.91 -1.15 -13.92
N HIS A 107 6.73 -2.01 -14.54
CA HIS A 107 8.14 -1.69 -14.66
C HIS A 107 8.31 -0.62 -15.73
N THR A 108 8.86 0.52 -15.34
CA THR A 108 9.15 1.60 -16.28
C THR A 108 10.64 1.66 -16.59
N GLY A 109 10.97 1.61 -17.88
CA GLY A 109 12.31 1.86 -18.40
C GLY A 109 12.33 3.09 -19.29
N TRP A 110 13.51 3.38 -19.84
CA TRP A 110 13.67 4.38 -20.89
C TRP A 110 13.83 3.68 -22.23
N ILE A 111 12.91 3.93 -23.16
CA ILE A 111 12.93 3.38 -24.52
C ILE A 111 12.99 4.57 -25.47
N ASN A 112 14.00 4.62 -26.34
CA ASN A 112 14.19 5.69 -27.33
C ASN A 112 14.16 7.14 -26.75
N GLY A 113 14.62 7.32 -25.51
CA GLY A 113 14.68 8.62 -24.85
C GLY A 113 13.37 9.09 -24.20
N SER A 114 12.34 8.23 -24.13
CA SER A 114 11.12 8.47 -23.36
C SER A 114 10.89 7.40 -22.30
N ARG A 115 10.28 7.80 -21.17
CA ARG A 115 9.85 6.86 -20.15
C ARG A 115 8.69 6.02 -20.70
N SER A 116 8.87 4.71 -20.69
CA SER A 116 7.91 3.75 -21.23
C SER A 116 7.73 2.57 -20.28
N VAL A 117 6.56 1.95 -20.31
CA VAL A 117 6.32 0.67 -19.62
C VAL A 117 7.09 -0.42 -20.37
N SER A 118 7.98 -1.11 -19.68
CA SER A 118 8.79 -2.21 -20.23
C SER A 118 8.24 -3.58 -19.89
N SER A 119 7.51 -3.71 -18.77
CA SER A 119 6.80 -4.94 -18.38
C SER A 119 5.71 -4.63 -17.37
N GLU A 120 4.81 -5.59 -17.16
CA GLU A 120 3.76 -5.54 -16.14
C GLU A 120 3.75 -6.83 -15.31
N TYR A 121 3.35 -6.71 -14.05
CA TYR A 121 3.14 -7.82 -13.13
C TYR A 121 1.92 -7.53 -12.28
N THR A 122 1.14 -8.55 -11.89
CA THR A 122 0.01 -8.38 -10.98
C THR A 122 0.34 -9.01 -9.64
N ALA A 123 0.43 -8.16 -8.61
CA ALA A 123 0.60 -8.57 -7.23
C ALA A 123 -0.77 -8.84 -6.60
N GLU A 124 -0.91 -9.99 -5.94
CA GLU A 124 -2.14 -10.39 -5.25
C GLU A 124 -1.93 -10.43 -3.74
N ALA A 125 -2.93 -10.02 -2.98
CA ALA A 125 -2.99 -10.13 -1.52
C ALA A 125 -4.43 -10.35 -1.06
N ALA A 126 -4.62 -10.58 0.23
CA ALA A 126 -5.92 -10.56 0.87
C ALA A 126 -5.92 -9.48 1.95
N PHE A 127 -7.01 -8.72 2.03
CA PHE A 127 -7.23 -7.72 3.07
C PHE A 127 -8.32 -8.21 4.02
N GLY A 128 -7.99 -8.29 5.31
CA GLY A 128 -8.96 -8.58 6.35
C GLY A 128 -8.63 -7.83 7.63
N GLY A 129 -9.63 -7.67 8.49
CA GLY A 129 -9.48 -6.91 9.73
C GLY A 129 -8.50 -7.57 10.70
N GLU A 130 -8.36 -8.90 10.64
CA GLU A 130 -7.46 -9.72 11.46
C GLU A 130 -5.99 -9.29 11.35
N MET A 131 -5.59 -8.69 10.22
CA MET A 131 -4.26 -8.10 10.04
C MET A 131 -3.94 -7.03 11.09
N PHE A 132 -4.96 -6.45 11.73
CA PHE A 132 -4.83 -5.40 12.76
C PHE A 132 -5.07 -5.91 14.18
N GLY A 133 -5.23 -7.24 14.35
CA GLY A 133 -5.50 -7.87 15.63
C GLY A 133 -4.31 -7.91 16.57
N GLY A 134 -3.11 -8.09 16.01
CA GLY A 134 -1.83 -8.10 16.75
C GLY A 134 -1.48 -6.77 17.41
N ARG A 135 -0.37 -6.76 18.15
CA ARG A 135 0.18 -5.52 18.71
C ARG A 135 0.98 -4.80 17.63
N PRO A 136 0.98 -3.45 17.59
CA PRO A 136 1.74 -2.71 16.58
C PRO A 136 3.25 -3.04 16.57
N GLU A 137 3.87 -3.31 17.71
CA GLU A 137 5.27 -3.72 17.80
C GLU A 137 5.59 -5.07 17.16
N ASP A 138 4.58 -5.92 16.96
CA ASP A 138 4.76 -7.22 16.33
C ASP A 138 4.71 -7.05 14.80
N TYR A 139 5.74 -7.55 14.12
CA TYR A 139 5.80 -7.51 12.66
C TYR A 139 4.68 -8.36 12.06
N GLU A 140 3.84 -7.76 11.21
CA GLU A 140 2.75 -8.43 10.51
C GLU A 140 3.09 -8.54 9.00
N PRO A 141 3.47 -9.75 8.51
CA PRO A 141 3.85 -9.99 7.13
C PRO A 141 2.82 -9.51 6.10
N ALA A 142 1.52 -9.67 6.40
CA ALA A 142 0.45 -9.30 5.49
C ALA A 142 0.32 -7.77 5.35
N LEU A 143 0.50 -7.02 6.44
CA LEU A 143 0.49 -5.55 6.44
C LEU A 143 1.69 -4.98 5.67
N ALA A 144 2.87 -5.59 5.82
CA ALA A 144 4.02 -5.22 5.03
C ALA A 144 3.74 -5.43 3.53
N ARG A 145 3.24 -6.61 3.13
CA ARG A 145 2.91 -6.85 1.72
C ARG A 145 1.86 -5.87 1.18
N LEU A 146 0.77 -5.67 1.92
CA LEU A 146 -0.29 -4.75 1.53
C LEU A 146 0.24 -3.31 1.42
N GLY A 147 1.08 -2.87 2.35
CA GLY A 147 1.61 -1.51 2.39
C GLY A 147 2.36 -1.12 1.11
N ILE A 148 3.25 -1.98 0.62
CA ILE A 148 4.00 -1.72 -0.62
C ILE A 148 3.12 -1.86 -1.87
N MET A 149 2.11 -2.74 -1.85
CA MET A 149 1.13 -2.85 -2.94
C MET A 149 0.31 -1.56 -3.08
N LEU A 150 -0.17 -0.99 -1.96
CA LEU A 150 -0.86 0.29 -1.95
C LEU A 150 0.03 1.44 -2.44
N CYS A 151 1.32 1.43 -2.09
CA CYS A 151 2.29 2.38 -2.65
C CYS A 151 2.39 2.25 -4.17
N GLY A 152 2.46 1.02 -4.68
CA GLY A 152 2.46 0.72 -6.13
C GLY A 152 1.23 1.25 -6.85
N ALA A 153 0.04 1.02 -6.28
CA ALA A 153 -1.22 1.57 -6.80
C ALA A 153 -1.26 3.11 -6.73
N GLY A 154 -0.54 3.70 -5.78
CA GLY A 154 -0.38 5.14 -5.60
C GLY A 154 0.45 5.85 -6.66
N TYR A 155 1.22 5.13 -7.47
CA TYR A 155 2.04 5.70 -8.53
C TYR A 155 1.25 5.90 -9.84
N LEU A 156 1.42 7.09 -10.43
CA LEU A 156 0.79 7.51 -11.68
C LEU A 156 1.16 6.55 -12.83
N ARG A 157 0.18 5.85 -13.41
CA ARG A 157 0.40 4.92 -14.52
C ARG A 157 0.53 5.66 -15.86
N GLY A 158 1.75 5.69 -16.41
CA GLY A 158 1.96 5.94 -17.85
C GLY A 158 1.70 7.37 -18.36
N GLY A 159 1.98 8.41 -17.56
CA GLY A 159 1.85 9.80 -18.02
C GLY A 159 0.42 10.27 -18.25
N LYS A 160 -0.59 9.47 -17.86
CA LYS A 160 -1.96 9.90 -17.66
C LYS A 160 -2.37 9.65 -16.20
N PRO A 161 -3.25 10.47 -15.62
CA PRO A 161 -3.78 10.22 -14.29
C PRO A 161 -4.58 8.91 -14.34
N ASP A 162 -4.04 7.84 -13.78
CA ASP A 162 -4.88 6.74 -13.32
C ASP A 162 -5.34 7.07 -11.89
N THR A 163 -6.10 8.16 -11.80
CA THR A 163 -6.73 8.65 -10.57
C THR A 163 -7.71 7.66 -9.95
N GLU A 164 -8.07 6.62 -10.70
CA GLU A 164 -9.05 5.61 -10.33
C GLU A 164 -8.40 4.36 -9.74
N ALA A 165 -7.13 4.05 -10.07
CA ALA A 165 -6.49 2.82 -9.61
C ALA A 165 -6.48 2.65 -8.09
N LEU A 166 -5.98 3.62 -7.31
CA LEU A 166 -5.98 3.48 -5.84
C LEU A 166 -7.36 3.78 -5.23
N GLY A 167 -8.03 4.85 -5.69
CA GLY A 167 -9.35 5.21 -5.16
C GLY A 167 -10.34 4.06 -5.30
N GLY A 168 -10.48 3.54 -6.53
CA GLY A 168 -11.33 2.40 -6.82
C GLY A 168 -10.85 1.10 -6.18
N LEU A 169 -9.53 0.91 -6.00
CA LEU A 169 -9.02 -0.22 -5.21
C LEU A 169 -9.50 -0.13 -3.76
N LEU A 170 -9.38 1.03 -3.12
CA LEU A 170 -9.85 1.23 -1.75
C LEU A 170 -11.36 1.04 -1.61
N GLU A 171 -12.13 1.57 -2.56
CA GLU A 171 -13.58 1.33 -2.62
C GLU A 171 -13.92 -0.16 -2.81
N SER A 172 -13.18 -0.88 -3.67
CA SER A 172 -13.34 -2.33 -3.85
C SER A 172 -12.95 -3.13 -2.60
N MET A 173 -12.01 -2.59 -1.81
CA MET A 173 -11.67 -3.03 -0.47
C MET A 173 -12.66 -2.53 0.58
N GLY A 174 -13.83 -1.99 0.21
CA GLY A 174 -14.90 -1.58 1.11
C GLY A 174 -14.60 -0.36 1.97
N PHE A 175 -13.58 0.43 1.64
CA PHE A 175 -13.34 1.70 2.32
C PHE A 175 -14.35 2.75 1.85
N ALA A 176 -14.80 3.57 2.80
CA ALA A 176 -15.68 4.70 2.57
C ALA A 176 -14.90 6.01 2.63
N ASN A 177 -15.51 7.08 2.09
CA ASN A 177 -14.99 8.45 2.15
C ASN A 177 -13.53 8.53 1.67
N VAL A 178 -13.28 7.95 0.49
CA VAL A 178 -11.94 7.90 -0.12
C VAL A 178 -11.60 9.28 -0.68
N GLU A 179 -10.65 9.95 -0.04
CA GLU A 179 -10.25 11.31 -0.38
C GLU A 179 -8.78 11.38 -0.72
N LYS A 180 -8.46 12.24 -1.69
CA LYS A 180 -7.09 12.49 -2.16
C LYS A 180 -6.72 13.95 -1.99
N TYR A 181 -5.52 14.18 -1.47
CA TYR A 181 -4.99 15.51 -1.15
C TYR A 181 -3.64 15.70 -1.83
N ASN A 182 -3.37 16.91 -2.33
CA ASN A 182 -2.09 17.27 -2.97
C ASN A 182 -1.67 16.35 -4.13
N TYR A 183 -2.61 15.60 -4.71
CA TYR A 183 -2.29 14.56 -5.69
C TYR A 183 -2.03 15.13 -7.08
N TYR A 184 -2.74 16.21 -7.47
CA TYR A 184 -2.66 16.89 -8.76
C TYR A 184 -2.77 18.41 -8.59
N GLY A 185 -2.07 19.19 -9.43
CA GLY A 185 -2.16 20.65 -9.45
C GLY A 185 -1.02 21.33 -10.22
N SER A 186 -1.14 22.65 -10.43
CA SER A 186 -0.13 23.51 -11.06
C SER A 186 1.19 23.59 -10.28
N GLU A 187 1.21 23.12 -9.03
CA GLU A 187 2.37 23.03 -8.15
C GLU A 187 3.40 21.95 -8.59
N GLN A 188 3.12 21.20 -9.66
CA GLN A 188 4.05 20.17 -10.17
C GLN A 188 5.25 20.72 -10.95
N THR A 189 5.29 22.02 -11.26
CA THR A 189 6.45 22.67 -11.92
C THR A 189 7.24 23.59 -10.98
N GLU A 190 6.73 23.88 -9.78
CA GLU A 190 7.34 24.77 -8.79
C GLU A 190 7.73 23.99 -7.53
N ARG A 191 8.68 24.51 -6.77
CA ARG A 191 9.14 23.89 -5.52
C ARG A 191 7.95 23.63 -4.58
N SER A 192 7.69 22.38 -4.24
CA SER A 192 6.60 21.98 -3.35
C SER A 192 7.10 21.22 -2.13
N ASP A 193 6.74 21.72 -0.95
CA ASP A 193 7.00 21.07 0.34
C ASP A 193 5.79 20.24 0.80
N ARG A 194 4.99 19.70 -0.14
CA ARG A 194 3.82 18.84 0.12
C ARG A 194 4.04 17.40 -0.33
N ALA A 195 3.14 16.49 0.02
CA ALA A 195 3.10 15.13 -0.50
C ALA A 195 1.66 14.73 -0.82
N GLY A 196 1.47 13.94 -1.88
CA GLY A 196 0.18 13.37 -2.21
C GLY A 196 -0.27 12.36 -1.15
N ILE A 197 -1.50 12.51 -0.63
CA ILE A 197 -2.05 11.65 0.44
C ILE A 197 -3.42 11.12 0.03
N TYR A 198 -3.66 9.82 0.25
CA TYR A 198 -5.00 9.23 0.30
C TYR A 198 -5.39 8.95 1.74
N LEU A 199 -6.63 9.33 2.08
CA LEU A 199 -7.29 8.97 3.32
C LEU A 199 -8.60 8.25 3.01
N ALA A 200 -8.85 7.17 3.74
CA ALA A 200 -10.10 6.44 3.68
C ALA A 200 -10.31 5.66 4.97
N HIS A 201 -11.56 5.44 5.39
CA HIS A 201 -11.84 4.63 6.58
C HIS A 201 -12.78 3.47 6.30
N ARG A 202 -12.67 2.43 7.12
CA ARG A 202 -13.50 1.23 7.05
C ARG A 202 -13.67 0.61 8.42
N LYS A 203 -14.89 0.13 8.71
CA LYS A 203 -15.14 -0.81 9.81
C LYS A 203 -14.50 -2.16 9.56
N ILE A 204 -13.68 -2.61 10.51
CA ILE A 204 -13.01 -3.91 10.47
C ILE A 204 -13.31 -4.70 11.74
N TYR A 205 -13.22 -6.02 11.65
CA TYR A 205 -13.15 -6.90 12.82
C TYR A 205 -11.71 -7.34 13.00
N ASP A 206 -11.05 -6.90 14.07
CA ASP A 206 -9.61 -7.15 14.28
C ASP A 206 -9.29 -8.54 14.87
N GLY A 207 -10.24 -9.48 14.84
CA GLY A 207 -10.15 -10.75 15.54
C GLY A 207 -10.69 -10.69 16.98
N SER A 208 -10.78 -9.50 17.59
CA SER A 208 -11.23 -9.31 18.98
C SER A 208 -12.48 -8.44 19.12
N LYS A 209 -12.66 -7.39 18.31
CA LYS A 209 -13.86 -6.54 18.26
C LYS A 209 -13.95 -5.76 16.95
N GLU A 210 -15.11 -5.16 16.71
CA GLU A 210 -15.27 -4.18 15.63
C GLU A 210 -14.53 -2.88 15.98
N ARG A 211 -13.84 -2.29 15.00
CA ARG A 211 -13.12 -1.02 15.10
C ARG A 211 -13.20 -0.26 13.79
N GLU A 212 -13.02 1.05 13.83
CA GLU A 212 -12.72 1.82 12.63
C GLU A 212 -11.22 1.74 12.31
N LEU A 213 -10.90 1.50 11.04
CA LEU A 213 -9.56 1.58 10.48
C LEU A 213 -9.48 2.83 9.60
N LEU A 214 -8.56 3.75 9.91
CA LEU A 214 -8.12 4.80 9.00
C LEU A 214 -6.89 4.32 8.22
N LEU A 215 -6.97 4.34 6.90
CA LEU A 215 -5.82 4.13 6.03
C LEU A 215 -5.27 5.49 5.57
N CYS A 216 -3.96 5.68 5.72
CA CYS A 216 -3.22 6.85 5.25
C CYS A 216 -2.08 6.40 4.33
N MET A 217 -2.26 6.53 3.02
CA MET A 217 -1.19 6.27 2.06
C MET A 217 -0.56 7.57 1.59
N VAL A 218 0.76 7.68 1.72
CA VAL A 218 1.53 8.83 1.26
C VAL A 218 2.35 8.47 0.02
N ARG A 219 2.08 9.18 -1.08
CA ARG A 219 2.75 8.98 -2.37
C ARG A 219 4.23 9.38 -2.30
N GLY A 220 5.06 8.69 -3.07
CA GLY A 220 6.38 9.21 -3.44
C GLY A 220 6.31 10.42 -4.39
N THR A 221 7.50 10.83 -4.86
CA THR A 221 7.73 12.10 -5.54
C THR A 221 7.08 12.22 -6.94
N VAL A 222 6.43 13.34 -7.23
CA VAL A 222 6.04 13.80 -8.57
C VAL A 222 6.37 15.29 -8.75
N GLY A 223 6.91 15.66 -9.92
CA GLY A 223 7.12 17.06 -10.30
C GLY A 223 8.01 17.85 -9.32
N GLY A 224 7.51 19.00 -8.88
CA GLY A 224 8.20 19.97 -8.02
C GLY A 224 8.57 19.50 -6.61
N GLU A 225 8.07 18.34 -6.18
CA GLU A 225 8.47 17.70 -4.93
C GLU A 225 9.97 17.29 -4.94
N TRP A 226 10.55 17.07 -6.12
CA TRP A 226 11.97 16.73 -6.27
C TRP A 226 12.90 17.82 -5.73
N PHE A 227 12.51 19.09 -5.79
CA PHE A 227 13.31 20.18 -5.23
C PHE A 227 13.39 20.08 -3.71
N SER A 228 12.27 19.76 -3.07
CA SER A 228 12.13 19.63 -1.61
C SER A 228 12.87 18.40 -1.08
N ASN A 229 13.01 17.33 -1.86
CA ASN A 229 13.79 16.14 -1.49
C ASN A 229 15.28 16.43 -1.23
N PHE A 230 15.82 17.51 -1.82
CA PHE A 230 17.19 17.93 -1.60
C PHE A 230 17.29 19.15 -0.68
N ASP A 231 16.16 19.67 -0.16
CA ASP A 231 16.19 20.72 0.86
C ASP A 231 16.27 20.12 2.27
N VAL A 232 17.49 19.69 2.61
CA VAL A 232 17.83 19.07 3.90
C VAL A 232 17.70 20.08 5.06
N GLY A 233 18.09 21.34 4.86
CA GLY A 233 18.18 22.34 5.92
C GLY A 233 19.38 22.12 6.86
N ASP A 234 19.42 22.87 7.97
CA ASP A 234 20.54 22.93 8.91
C ASP A 234 20.18 22.49 10.35
N THR A 235 18.90 22.24 10.63
CA THR A 235 18.36 22.02 11.99
C THR A 235 18.38 20.57 12.48
N GLY A 236 19.00 19.64 11.74
CA GLY A 236 19.08 18.22 12.10
C GLY A 236 17.81 17.40 11.90
N ALA A 237 16.72 18.04 11.50
CA ALA A 237 15.59 17.40 10.85
C ALA A 237 15.55 17.85 9.38
N HIS A 238 15.12 16.97 8.49
CA HIS A 238 15.06 17.28 7.07
C HIS A 238 13.93 18.27 6.82
N LYS A 239 14.27 19.48 6.37
CA LYS A 239 13.33 20.60 6.24
C LYS A 239 12.17 20.27 5.30
N GLY A 240 12.45 19.79 4.09
CA GLY A 240 11.40 19.42 3.12
C GLY A 240 10.41 18.37 3.62
N PHE A 241 10.91 17.24 4.15
CA PHE A 241 10.05 16.18 4.69
C PHE A 241 9.28 16.59 5.94
N THR A 242 9.88 17.40 6.82
CA THR A 242 9.22 17.91 8.03
C THR A 242 8.04 18.83 7.67
N ALA A 243 8.22 19.71 6.69
CA ALA A 243 7.15 20.57 6.20
C ALA A 243 6.01 19.76 5.57
N ALA A 244 6.33 18.77 4.73
CA ALA A 244 5.34 17.88 4.12
C ALA A 244 4.58 17.04 5.16
N ALA A 245 5.24 16.58 6.20
CA ALA A 245 4.61 15.85 7.29
C ALA A 245 3.70 16.74 8.15
N ALA A 246 4.04 18.01 8.34
CA ALA A 246 3.18 18.95 9.04
C ALA A 246 1.89 19.24 8.26
N ASP A 247 2.00 19.42 6.93
CA ASP A 247 0.85 19.56 6.02
C ASP A 247 -0.01 18.28 6.03
N GLY A 248 0.61 17.10 5.92
CA GLY A 248 -0.08 15.81 5.99
C GLY A 248 -0.80 15.56 7.31
N ALA A 249 -0.19 15.93 8.44
CA ALA A 249 -0.84 15.85 9.75
C ALA A 249 -2.03 16.81 9.88
N ALA A 250 -1.98 17.99 9.24
CA ALA A 250 -3.11 18.90 9.17
C ALA A 250 -4.24 18.33 8.31
N ILE A 251 -3.92 17.69 7.18
CA ILE A 251 -4.88 16.98 6.32
C ILE A 251 -5.60 15.87 7.10
N VAL A 252 -4.86 15.02 7.83
CA VAL A 252 -5.46 13.96 8.68
C VAL A 252 -6.42 14.54 9.72
N LYS A 253 -6.05 15.65 10.37
CA LYS A 253 -6.94 16.32 11.33
C LYS A 253 -8.20 16.88 10.67
N SER A 254 -8.08 17.45 9.47
CA SER A 254 -9.23 17.95 8.71
C SER A 254 -10.17 16.81 8.36
N TYR A 255 -9.63 15.71 7.83
CA TYR A 255 -10.38 14.51 7.49
C TYR A 255 -11.14 13.94 8.71
N LEU A 256 -10.48 13.83 9.86
CA LEU A 256 -11.12 13.36 11.10
C LEU A 256 -12.17 14.33 11.66
N SER A 257 -12.13 15.62 11.29
CA SER A 257 -13.16 16.58 11.67
C SER A 257 -14.43 16.44 10.84
N GLU A 258 -14.28 16.04 9.57
CA GLU A 258 -15.40 15.77 8.65
C GLU A 258 -15.95 14.35 8.82
N HIS A 259 -15.07 13.40 9.16
CA HIS A 259 -15.36 11.98 9.38
C HIS A 259 -14.87 11.53 10.77
N PRO A 260 -15.57 11.90 11.86
CA PRO A 260 -15.13 11.56 13.21
C PRO A 260 -15.08 10.05 13.44
N LEU A 261 -13.93 9.56 13.90
CA LEU A 261 -13.73 8.16 14.26
C LEU A 261 -13.67 8.00 15.79
N PRO A 262 -14.12 6.87 16.35
CA PRO A 262 -14.10 6.62 17.80
C PRO A 262 -12.66 6.50 18.33
N GLY A 263 -12.47 6.73 19.64
CA GLY A 263 -11.14 6.71 20.27
C GLY A 263 -10.45 5.33 20.31
N ASP A 264 -11.14 4.25 19.95
CA ASP A 264 -10.57 2.90 19.85
C ASP A 264 -10.23 2.49 18.40
N SER A 265 -10.17 3.48 17.50
CA SER A 265 -9.80 3.31 16.10
C SER A 265 -8.34 2.92 15.90
N VAL A 266 -8.07 2.28 14.78
CA VAL A 266 -6.74 1.89 14.30
C VAL A 266 -6.35 2.79 13.13
N ILE A 267 -5.07 3.13 13.01
CA ILE A 267 -4.54 3.77 11.80
C ILE A 267 -3.41 2.94 11.19
N MET A 268 -3.43 2.82 9.86
CA MET A 268 -2.33 2.30 9.05
C MET A 268 -1.74 3.41 8.19
N LEU A 269 -0.43 3.64 8.33
CA LEU A 269 0.34 4.51 7.46
C LEU A 269 1.26 3.69 6.55
N THR A 270 1.31 4.05 5.28
CA THR A 270 2.28 3.48 4.35
C THR A 270 2.77 4.52 3.35
N GLY A 271 4.00 4.33 2.87
CA GLY A 271 4.60 5.22 1.89
C GLY A 271 5.90 4.64 1.33
N HIS A 272 6.24 5.09 0.13
CA HIS A 272 7.48 4.74 -0.56
C HIS A 272 8.30 6.00 -0.88
N SER A 273 9.63 5.94 -0.77
CA SER A 273 10.52 7.06 -1.10
C SER A 273 10.24 8.30 -0.24
N ARG A 274 10.05 9.50 -0.83
CA ARG A 274 9.56 10.70 -0.11
C ARG A 274 8.36 10.39 0.78
N GLY A 275 7.39 9.61 0.28
CA GLY A 275 6.19 9.27 1.02
C GLY A 275 6.48 8.45 2.27
N ALA A 276 7.53 7.62 2.25
CA ALA A 276 7.99 6.89 3.43
C ALA A 276 8.45 7.84 4.54
N ALA A 277 9.31 8.81 4.24
CA ALA A 277 9.77 9.79 5.24
C ALA A 277 8.61 10.61 5.81
N VAL A 278 7.70 11.07 4.95
CA VAL A 278 6.52 11.83 5.38
C VAL A 278 5.58 11.00 6.25
N ALA A 279 5.24 9.77 5.83
CA ALA A 279 4.40 8.85 6.61
C ALA A 279 5.04 8.50 7.96
N GLN A 280 6.35 8.26 7.97
CA GLN A 280 7.10 7.94 9.17
C GLN A 280 7.08 9.11 10.16
N ILE A 281 7.37 10.35 9.71
CA ILE A 281 7.31 11.56 10.56
C ILE A 281 5.87 11.80 11.07
N MET A 282 4.86 11.67 10.19
CA MET A 282 3.44 11.79 10.56
C MET A 282 3.06 10.79 11.65
N SER A 283 3.49 9.53 11.51
CA SER A 283 3.15 8.48 12.47
C SER A 283 3.60 8.82 13.89
N LEU A 284 4.71 9.56 14.07
CA LEU A 284 5.22 9.98 15.37
C LEU A 284 4.40 11.09 16.01
N GLY A 285 3.75 11.92 15.18
CA GLY A 285 2.86 12.98 15.63
C GLY A 285 1.44 12.51 15.90
N ILE A 286 0.98 11.50 15.16
CA ILE A 286 -0.40 10.97 15.20
C ILE A 286 -0.69 10.20 16.49
N ASP A 287 0.31 9.71 17.22
CA ASP A 287 0.11 9.14 18.58
C ASP A 287 -0.68 10.09 19.50
N LYS A 288 -0.63 11.41 19.25
CA LYS A 288 -1.36 12.43 19.99
C LYS A 288 -2.83 12.60 19.58
N LEU A 289 -3.27 11.95 18.50
CA LEU A 289 -4.64 11.99 18.00
C LEU A 289 -5.55 10.92 18.62
N GLY A 290 -5.02 10.06 19.48
CA GLY A 290 -5.82 9.13 20.29
C GLY A 290 -6.23 7.84 19.58
N PHE A 291 -5.53 7.43 18.51
CA PHE A 291 -5.70 6.09 17.94
C PHE A 291 -5.20 5.02 18.94
N GLU A 292 -5.92 3.90 19.04
CA GLU A 292 -5.52 2.80 19.91
C GLU A 292 -4.30 2.06 19.37
N LYS A 293 -4.22 1.90 18.04
CA LYS A 293 -3.11 1.23 17.36
C LYS A 293 -2.64 2.05 16.17
N VAL A 294 -1.33 2.21 16.04
CA VAL A 294 -0.66 2.89 14.92
C VAL A 294 0.28 1.91 14.24
N PHE A 295 -0.10 1.45 13.05
CA PHE A 295 0.75 0.63 12.19
C PHE A 295 1.36 1.51 11.11
N CYS A 296 2.66 1.40 10.88
CA CYS A 296 3.38 2.19 9.91
C CYS A 296 4.42 1.31 9.22
N TYR A 297 4.19 1.05 7.94
CA TYR A 297 5.06 0.22 7.11
C TYR A 297 5.53 1.06 5.94
N VAL A 298 6.83 1.36 5.87
CA VAL A 298 7.37 2.26 4.87
C VAL A 298 8.56 1.66 4.13
N TYR A 299 8.78 2.11 2.90
CA TYR A 299 9.70 1.48 1.96
C TYR A 299 10.61 2.53 1.34
N ALA A 300 11.90 2.21 1.18
CA ALA A 300 12.85 3.11 0.55
C ALA A 300 12.93 4.47 1.24
N CYS A 301 12.76 4.50 2.56
CA CYS A 301 12.69 5.74 3.33
C CYS A 301 14.05 6.47 3.27
N PRO A 302 14.12 7.69 2.70
CA PRO A 302 15.32 8.50 2.85
C PRO A 302 15.53 8.84 4.32
N ASN A 303 16.77 9.14 4.68
CA ASN A 303 17.07 9.65 6.00
C ASN A 303 16.39 11.01 6.20
N TYR A 304 16.01 11.33 7.44
CA TYR A 304 15.32 12.60 7.71
C TYR A 304 15.62 13.20 9.09
N THR A 305 16.32 12.50 9.98
CA THR A 305 16.64 13.01 11.32
C THR A 305 18.05 12.61 11.76
N ARG A 306 18.80 13.54 12.39
CA ARG A 306 20.04 13.21 13.11
C ARG A 306 19.81 12.65 14.51
N HIS A 307 18.56 12.59 14.94
CA HIS A 307 18.15 12.11 16.24
C HIS A 307 17.09 11.01 16.10
N PRO A 308 17.44 9.87 15.48
CA PRO A 308 16.50 8.78 15.30
C PRO A 308 16.10 8.17 16.64
N MET A 309 14.81 8.06 16.85
CA MET A 309 14.14 7.29 17.88
C MET A 309 14.10 5.82 17.45
N LYS A 310 15.11 5.07 17.89
CA LYS A 310 15.27 3.64 17.58
C LYS A 310 14.17 2.75 18.16
N ASP A 311 13.52 3.17 19.24
CA ASP A 311 12.43 2.44 19.87
C ASP A 311 11.09 3.10 19.53
N LYS A 312 10.47 2.65 18.44
CA LYS A 312 9.10 3.01 18.10
C LYS A 312 8.33 1.79 17.64
N SER A 313 7.60 1.20 18.58
CA SER A 313 6.55 0.21 18.34
C SER A 313 5.65 0.63 17.18
N GLY A 314 5.23 -0.32 16.34
CA GLY A 314 4.32 -0.02 15.22
C GLY A 314 4.97 0.45 13.93
N ARG A 315 6.30 0.67 13.89
CA ARG A 315 6.96 1.36 12.78
C ARG A 315 8.08 0.51 12.17
N PHE A 316 7.90 0.13 10.91
CA PHE A 316 8.82 -0.73 10.16
C PHE A 316 9.28 -0.03 8.88
N SER A 317 10.59 0.13 8.72
CA SER A 317 11.23 0.75 7.57
C SER A 317 12.03 -0.29 6.77
N PHE A 318 11.59 -0.59 5.55
CA PHE A 318 12.29 -1.49 4.64
C PHE A 318 13.36 -0.75 3.85
N MET A 319 14.58 -1.30 3.82
CA MET A 319 15.75 -0.73 3.14
C MET A 319 16.45 -1.79 2.28
N TYR A 320 16.53 -1.54 0.99
CA TYR A 320 17.36 -2.34 0.10
C TYR A 320 18.83 -1.89 0.20
N GLU A 321 19.75 -2.82 0.44
CA GLU A 321 21.18 -2.52 0.70
C GLU A 321 21.89 -1.76 -0.43
N GLY A 322 21.38 -1.91 -1.66
CA GLY A 322 21.88 -1.25 -2.87
C GLY A 322 21.14 0.05 -3.21
N ASP A 323 20.02 0.36 -2.55
CA ASP A 323 19.29 1.59 -2.80
C ASP A 323 20.03 2.80 -2.23
N LEU A 324 20.24 3.82 -3.07
CA LEU A 324 20.90 5.05 -2.68
C LEU A 324 20.03 5.90 -1.75
N VAL A 325 18.71 5.86 -1.91
CA VAL A 325 17.78 6.79 -1.25
C VAL A 325 17.78 6.62 0.27
N PRO A 326 17.73 5.40 0.85
CA PRO A 326 17.89 5.20 2.29
C PRO A 326 19.26 5.61 2.86
N GLY A 327 20.25 5.89 2.01
CA GLY A 327 21.56 6.38 2.43
C GLY A 327 21.69 7.90 2.47
N ILE A 328 20.66 8.65 2.05
CA ILE A 328 20.71 10.11 1.93
C ILE A 328 19.56 10.82 2.66
N PRO A 329 19.77 12.04 3.19
CA PRO A 329 21.05 12.74 3.27
C PRO A 329 22.04 12.04 4.20
N MET A 330 23.30 12.44 4.07
CA MET A 330 24.46 11.95 4.84
C MET A 330 24.52 12.68 6.19
N TRP A 331 25.69 12.74 6.84
CA TRP A 331 25.92 13.60 8.02
C TRP A 331 25.11 13.19 9.26
N ASP A 332 25.13 11.89 9.58
CA ASP A 332 24.46 11.26 10.72
C ASP A 332 22.93 11.31 10.68
N PHE A 333 22.35 11.70 9.54
CA PHE A 333 20.93 11.51 9.30
C PHE A 333 20.60 10.01 9.22
N GLY A 334 19.46 9.63 9.80
CA GLY A 334 18.88 8.30 9.80
C GLY A 334 17.35 8.36 9.75
N VAL A 335 16.72 7.24 10.08
CA VAL A 335 15.26 7.07 10.17
C VAL A 335 14.86 6.53 11.54
N ASP A 336 13.61 6.80 11.93
CA ASP A 336 12.97 6.21 13.11
C ASP A 336 12.39 4.82 12.83
N GLY A 337 12.15 4.05 13.91
CA GLY A 337 11.49 2.74 13.85
C GLY A 337 12.42 1.55 13.61
N SER A 338 11.82 0.38 13.48
CA SER A 338 12.51 -0.89 13.22
C SER A 338 12.95 -0.98 11.77
N VAL A 339 14.25 -0.98 11.53
CA VAL A 339 14.82 -1.10 10.19
C VAL A 339 14.92 -2.57 9.78
N ILE A 340 14.28 -2.92 8.67
CA ILE A 340 14.44 -4.20 7.99
C ILE A 340 15.35 -3.94 6.80
N ASP A 341 16.63 -4.31 6.92
CA ASP A 341 17.66 -4.05 5.90
C ASP A 341 18.03 -5.36 5.18
N SER A 342 17.98 -5.35 3.84
CA SER A 342 18.38 -6.51 3.03
C SER A 342 19.88 -6.84 3.15
N GLY A 343 20.69 -5.94 3.71
CA GLY A 343 22.08 -6.18 4.07
C GLY A 343 22.25 -7.30 5.09
N SER A 344 21.23 -7.52 5.93
CA SER A 344 21.14 -8.61 6.91
C SER A 344 20.69 -9.96 6.32
N PHE A 345 20.33 -9.99 5.03
CA PHE A 345 19.87 -11.22 4.39
C PHE A 345 21.04 -12.20 4.19
N SER A 346 20.76 -13.50 4.30
CA SER A 346 21.70 -14.56 4.00
C SER A 346 22.08 -14.55 2.50
N PRO A 347 23.18 -15.21 2.10
CA PRO A 347 23.53 -15.34 0.69
C PRO A 347 22.39 -15.93 -0.17
N ASP A 348 21.66 -16.91 0.36
CA ASP A 348 20.53 -17.55 -0.31
C ASP A 348 19.33 -16.61 -0.44
N GLU A 349 19.03 -15.83 0.61
CA GLU A 349 17.99 -14.80 0.56
C GLU A 349 18.33 -13.70 -0.45
N LYS A 350 19.61 -13.29 -0.55
CA LYS A 350 20.07 -12.33 -1.56
C LYS A 350 20.00 -12.89 -2.98
N ALA A 351 20.26 -14.19 -3.17
CA ALA A 351 20.07 -14.84 -4.46
C ALA A 351 18.57 -14.91 -4.83
N ARG A 352 17.73 -15.33 -3.89
CA ARG A 352 16.27 -15.39 -4.05
C ARG A 352 15.65 -14.02 -4.30
N LEU A 353 16.15 -12.96 -3.67
CA LEU A 353 15.70 -11.59 -3.92
C LEU A 353 15.81 -11.20 -5.39
N LYS A 354 16.90 -11.58 -6.06
CA LYS A 354 17.09 -11.31 -7.50
C LYS A 354 16.12 -12.11 -8.37
N GLU A 355 15.81 -13.34 -7.99
CA GLU A 355 14.84 -14.18 -8.67
C GLU A 355 13.41 -13.62 -8.52
N VAL A 356 12.99 -13.33 -7.29
CA VAL A 356 11.68 -12.74 -7.00
C VAL A 356 11.53 -11.38 -7.67
N PHE A 357 12.58 -10.55 -7.67
CA PHE A 357 12.59 -9.31 -8.45
C PHE A 357 12.31 -9.56 -9.93
N SER A 358 12.97 -10.56 -10.52
CA SER A 358 12.75 -10.88 -11.93
C SER A 358 11.30 -11.29 -12.19
N GLN A 359 10.62 -11.94 -11.25
CA GLN A 359 9.21 -12.31 -11.36
C GLN A 359 8.30 -11.09 -11.22
N THR A 360 8.50 -10.27 -10.18
CA THR A 360 7.68 -9.08 -9.89
C THR A 360 7.90 -7.94 -10.88
N ALA A 361 9.04 -7.93 -11.60
CA ALA A 361 9.33 -7.03 -12.71
C ALA A 361 8.98 -7.64 -14.08
N GLY A 362 8.09 -8.65 -14.15
CA GLY A 362 7.59 -9.19 -15.41
C GLY A 362 8.65 -9.85 -16.30
N GLY A 363 9.59 -10.58 -15.70
CA GLY A 363 10.67 -11.30 -16.38
C GLY A 363 11.98 -10.51 -16.53
N ILE A 364 12.05 -9.27 -16.04
CA ILE A 364 13.23 -8.41 -16.22
C ILE A 364 14.35 -8.81 -15.27
N LYS A 365 15.55 -9.03 -15.83
CA LYS A 365 16.74 -9.34 -15.04
C LYS A 365 17.07 -8.21 -14.04
N CYS A 366 17.33 -8.60 -12.79
CA CYS A 366 17.82 -7.71 -11.75
C CYS A 366 19.25 -7.24 -12.06
N VAL A 367 19.42 -5.93 -12.25
CA VAL A 367 20.68 -5.20 -12.41
C VAL A 367 20.81 -4.08 -11.37
N ALA A 368 20.00 -4.10 -10.32
CA ALA A 368 20.07 -3.15 -9.20
C ALA A 368 21.49 -3.07 -8.61
N PHE A 369 21.79 -1.94 -7.97
CA PHE A 369 23.09 -1.72 -7.34
C PHE A 369 23.37 -2.76 -6.27
N SER A 370 24.64 -3.14 -6.15
CA SER A 370 25.15 -3.77 -4.95
C SER A 370 25.37 -2.75 -3.82
N ALA A 371 25.46 -3.24 -2.58
CA ALA A 371 25.85 -2.41 -1.44
C ALA A 371 27.20 -1.70 -1.65
N ALA A 372 28.16 -2.36 -2.32
CA ALA A 372 29.47 -1.77 -2.62
C ALA A 372 29.36 -0.59 -3.60
N GLU A 373 28.54 -0.71 -4.64
CA GLU A 373 28.29 0.37 -5.58
C GLU A 373 27.60 1.55 -4.91
N LYS A 374 26.55 1.29 -4.11
CA LYS A 374 25.89 2.33 -3.29
C LYS A 374 26.89 3.05 -2.39
N ASN A 375 27.70 2.30 -1.63
CA ASN A 375 28.65 2.88 -0.68
C ASN A 375 29.71 3.74 -1.38
N LYS A 376 30.15 3.34 -2.58
CA LYS A 376 31.04 4.17 -3.41
C LYS A 376 30.40 5.52 -3.74
N ILE A 377 29.14 5.52 -4.18
CA ILE A 377 28.40 6.74 -4.53
C ILE A 377 28.23 7.64 -3.29
N ILE A 378 27.84 7.07 -2.15
CA ILE A 378 27.69 7.81 -0.89
C ILE A 378 29.02 8.44 -0.44
N ASN A 379 30.13 7.71 -0.56
CA ASN A 379 31.46 8.23 -0.20
C ASN A 379 31.87 9.40 -1.10
N GLU A 380 31.58 9.33 -2.40
CA GLU A 380 31.88 10.42 -3.33
C GLU A 380 30.98 11.64 -3.10
N LEU A 381 29.68 11.44 -2.84
CA LEU A 381 28.78 12.51 -2.40
C LEU A 381 29.26 13.17 -1.10
N THR A 382 29.72 12.37 -0.14
CA THR A 382 30.26 12.88 1.14
C THR A 382 31.56 13.66 0.94
N ALA A 383 32.41 13.25 -0.01
CA ALA A 383 33.62 14.01 -0.34
C ALA A 383 33.30 15.37 -0.99
N LEU A 384 32.23 15.44 -1.80
CA LEU A 384 31.73 16.68 -2.41
C LEU A 384 30.92 17.54 -1.43
N ALA A 385 30.35 16.94 -0.40
CA ALA A 385 29.59 17.66 0.60
C ALA A 385 29.83 17.00 1.96
N PRO A 386 30.93 17.35 2.66
CA PRO A 386 31.27 16.73 3.93
C PRO A 386 30.34 17.13 5.09
N ASN A 387 29.53 18.17 4.91
CA ASN A 387 28.51 18.62 5.86
C ASN A 387 27.41 19.41 5.13
N PRO A 388 26.26 19.69 5.78
CA PRO A 388 25.18 20.46 5.16
C PRO A 388 25.61 21.84 4.64
N VAL A 389 26.51 22.54 5.34
CA VAL A 389 26.99 23.86 4.89
C VAL A 389 27.71 23.74 3.55
N ALA A 390 28.61 22.76 3.43
CA ALA A 390 29.35 22.49 2.19
C ALA A 390 28.41 22.13 1.02
N PHE A 391 27.36 21.37 1.28
CA PHE A 391 26.35 20.98 0.28
C PHE A 391 25.71 22.19 -0.42
N TYR A 392 25.46 23.27 0.32
CA TYR A 392 24.84 24.50 -0.18
C TYR A 392 25.85 25.58 -0.62
N GLN A 393 27.12 25.51 -0.21
CA GLN A 393 28.05 26.63 -0.37
C GLN A 393 29.30 26.34 -1.20
N ILE A 394 29.78 25.09 -1.28
CA ILE A 394 30.98 24.78 -2.09
C ILE A 394 30.58 24.76 -3.56
N VAL A 395 31.19 25.64 -4.36
CA VAL A 395 30.93 25.76 -5.80
C VAL A 395 32.01 25.03 -6.60
N TYR A 396 31.60 24.02 -7.36
CA TYR A 396 32.43 23.24 -8.26
C TYR A 396 32.45 23.86 -9.66
N LYS A 397 33.64 23.95 -10.26
CA LYS A 397 33.86 24.60 -11.56
C LYS A 397 34.78 23.82 -12.51
N LYS A 398 35.28 22.65 -12.10
CA LYS A 398 36.29 21.92 -12.87
C LYS A 398 35.69 21.43 -14.18
N SER A 399 36.25 21.83 -15.32
CA SER A 399 35.77 21.41 -16.63
C SER A 399 36.43 20.11 -17.11
N GLY A 400 35.65 19.23 -17.76
CA GLY A 400 36.14 18.08 -18.53
C GLY A 400 36.40 18.39 -20.01
N ILE A 401 36.24 17.39 -20.89
CA ILE A 401 36.40 17.50 -22.36
C ILE A 401 35.42 18.52 -22.98
N ILE A 402 34.31 18.84 -22.29
CA ILE A 402 33.29 19.77 -22.75
C ILE A 402 33.70 21.22 -22.43
N LYS A 403 33.72 22.10 -23.45
CA LYS A 403 33.90 23.55 -23.27
C LYS A 403 32.57 24.21 -22.84
N LYS A 404 32.60 24.99 -21.74
CA LYS A 404 31.49 25.69 -21.04
C LYS A 404 30.61 24.80 -20.13
N VAL A 405 31.00 24.72 -18.85
CA VAL A 405 30.19 24.20 -17.74
C VAL A 405 29.72 25.34 -16.85
N THR A 406 28.53 25.23 -16.27
CA THR A 406 28.03 26.20 -15.28
C THR A 406 28.58 25.79 -13.91
N PRO A 407 29.28 26.68 -13.19
CA PRO A 407 29.59 26.48 -11.78
C PRO A 407 28.36 26.09 -10.97
N MET A 408 28.48 25.09 -10.09
CA MET A 408 27.36 24.68 -9.25
C MET A 408 27.80 24.04 -7.94
N THR A 409 26.94 24.11 -6.95
CA THR A 409 27.02 23.41 -5.67
C THR A 409 26.53 21.97 -5.78
N THR A 410 26.77 21.16 -4.75
CA THR A 410 26.23 19.80 -4.68
C THR A 410 24.70 19.81 -4.61
N TYR A 411 24.10 20.78 -3.93
CA TYR A 411 22.65 21.01 -3.94
C TYR A 411 22.12 21.29 -5.34
N GLU A 412 22.72 22.24 -6.07
CA GLU A 412 22.31 22.58 -7.43
C GLU A 412 22.48 21.41 -8.39
N PHE A 413 23.53 20.60 -8.22
CA PHE A 413 23.72 19.34 -8.94
C PHE A 413 22.56 18.37 -8.69
N CYS A 414 22.24 18.08 -7.43
CA CYS A 414 21.16 17.17 -7.06
C CYS A 414 19.80 17.64 -7.60
N VAL A 415 19.52 18.96 -7.53
CA VAL A 415 18.33 19.57 -8.10
C VAL A 415 18.28 19.40 -9.62
N ALA A 416 19.39 19.66 -10.32
CA ALA A 416 19.49 19.48 -11.77
C ALA A 416 19.27 18.01 -12.17
N MET A 417 19.84 17.07 -11.41
CA MET A 417 19.62 15.64 -11.56
C MET A 417 18.15 15.26 -11.39
N GLY A 418 17.51 15.72 -10.30
CA GLY A 418 16.09 15.49 -10.04
C GLY A 418 15.21 15.98 -11.18
N LYS A 419 15.45 17.22 -11.65
CA LYS A 419 14.75 17.80 -12.80
C LYS A 419 14.94 16.97 -14.07
N ALA A 420 16.16 16.53 -14.36
CA ALA A 420 16.44 15.73 -15.55
C ALA A 420 15.77 14.35 -15.51
N MET A 421 15.62 13.75 -14.32
CA MET A 421 14.87 12.50 -14.14
C MET A 421 13.35 12.69 -14.35
N VAL A 422 12.81 13.87 -14.05
CA VAL A 422 11.40 14.22 -14.30
C VAL A 422 11.15 14.48 -15.78
N GLU A 423 12.00 15.29 -16.42
CA GLU A 423 11.81 15.77 -17.80
C GLU A 423 12.29 14.77 -18.86
N GLY A 424 13.13 13.80 -18.47
CA GLY A 424 13.57 12.71 -19.33
C GLY A 424 14.59 13.04 -20.41
N ASN A 425 14.96 14.30 -20.56
CA ASN A 425 15.96 14.74 -21.53
C ASN A 425 17.39 14.61 -20.97
N LEU A 426 17.82 13.39 -20.64
CA LEU A 426 19.10 13.16 -19.96
C LEU A 426 20.32 13.31 -20.89
N LYS A 427 20.15 13.22 -22.22
CA LYS A 427 21.21 13.42 -23.22
C LYS A 427 21.72 14.87 -23.32
N SER A 428 20.92 15.86 -22.91
CA SER A 428 21.29 17.28 -22.98
C SER A 428 21.33 18.01 -21.64
N ALA A 429 20.78 17.40 -20.58
CA ALA A 429 20.35 18.15 -19.40
C ALA A 429 21.44 18.58 -18.42
N ILE A 430 22.63 17.99 -18.38
CA ILE A 430 23.56 18.28 -17.28
C ILE A 430 25.00 18.44 -17.77
N ARG A 431 25.39 19.70 -18.03
CA ARG A 431 26.79 20.11 -18.16
C ARG A 431 27.37 20.35 -16.77
N VAL A 432 27.75 19.27 -16.12
CA VAL A 432 28.30 19.29 -14.76
C VAL A 432 29.81 19.42 -14.74
N PRO A 433 30.36 20.02 -13.67
CA PRO A 433 31.76 19.92 -13.34
C PRO A 433 32.26 18.47 -13.28
N LYS A 434 33.52 18.25 -13.67
CA LYS A 434 34.23 16.97 -13.61
C LYS A 434 34.29 16.38 -12.21
N ASP A 435 34.13 17.22 -11.19
CA ASP A 435 34.07 16.81 -9.79
C ASP A 435 32.91 15.82 -9.52
N PHE A 436 31.85 15.84 -10.34
CA PHE A 436 30.70 14.94 -10.23
C PHE A 436 30.81 13.65 -11.07
N ASP A 437 31.89 13.46 -11.85
CA ASP A 437 32.07 12.29 -12.75
C ASP A 437 31.87 10.95 -12.02
N GLY A 438 32.32 10.90 -10.75
CA GLY A 438 32.22 9.72 -9.92
C GLY A 438 30.77 9.29 -9.64
N ILE A 439 29.80 10.22 -9.65
CA ILE A 439 28.42 9.92 -9.25
C ILE A 439 27.43 9.98 -10.41
N ILE A 440 27.74 10.70 -11.50
CA ILE A 440 26.83 10.87 -12.65
C ILE A 440 26.41 9.52 -13.24
N TRP A 441 27.33 8.56 -13.36
CA TRP A 441 27.06 7.26 -13.96
C TRP A 441 25.97 6.47 -13.21
N ALA A 442 25.81 6.74 -11.91
CA ALA A 442 24.81 6.07 -11.09
C ALA A 442 23.39 6.51 -11.44
N PHE A 443 23.24 7.74 -11.93
CA PHE A 443 21.94 8.29 -12.31
C PHE A 443 21.71 8.22 -13.82
N ILE A 444 22.76 8.26 -14.63
CA ILE A 444 22.67 8.34 -16.09
C ILE A 444 23.52 7.24 -16.75
N THR A 445 22.92 6.49 -17.65
CA THR A 445 23.60 5.51 -18.51
C THR A 445 23.08 5.69 -19.94
N ASP A 446 23.99 5.84 -20.92
CA ASP A 446 23.67 6.05 -22.34
C ASP A 446 22.67 7.20 -22.62
N GLY A 447 22.68 8.22 -21.76
CA GLY A 447 21.81 9.39 -21.87
C GLY A 447 20.35 9.13 -21.46
N ALA A 448 20.11 8.09 -20.66
CA ALA A 448 18.84 7.77 -20.00
C ALA A 448 19.07 7.51 -18.51
N ALA A 449 18.00 7.42 -17.70
CA ALA A 449 18.19 7.19 -16.28
C ALA A 449 18.68 5.75 -16.08
N SER A 450 19.67 5.57 -15.20
CA SER A 450 20.32 4.28 -15.04
C SER A 450 19.30 3.20 -14.63
N PRO A 451 19.24 2.05 -15.32
CA PRO A 451 18.42 0.93 -14.87
C PRO A 451 18.76 0.49 -13.45
N LYS A 452 20.03 0.67 -13.02
CA LYS A 452 20.46 0.31 -11.67
C LYS A 452 19.72 1.10 -10.60
N ILE A 453 19.66 2.43 -10.71
CA ILE A 453 18.95 3.26 -9.73
C ILE A 453 17.44 3.04 -9.80
N ILE A 454 16.89 2.91 -11.01
CA ILE A 454 15.46 2.63 -11.21
C ILE A 454 15.07 1.36 -10.49
N GLN A 455 15.81 0.26 -10.69
CA GLN A 455 15.50 -1.03 -10.08
C GLN A 455 15.78 -1.04 -8.58
N SER A 456 16.85 -0.39 -8.11
CA SER A 456 17.17 -0.38 -6.68
C SER A 456 16.12 0.35 -5.85
N HIS A 457 15.48 1.37 -6.43
CA HIS A 457 14.50 2.24 -5.77
C HIS A 457 13.05 1.96 -6.22
N SER A 458 12.77 0.76 -6.72
CA SER A 458 11.50 0.41 -7.37
C SER A 458 10.53 -0.25 -6.41
N VAL A 459 9.22 -0.09 -6.64
CA VAL A 459 8.18 -0.78 -5.84
C VAL A 459 8.34 -2.30 -5.95
N GLU A 460 8.72 -2.79 -7.13
CA GLU A 460 8.99 -4.21 -7.40
C GLU A 460 10.15 -4.75 -6.56
N MET A 461 11.23 -3.97 -6.37
CA MET A 461 12.33 -4.33 -5.48
C MET A 461 11.87 -4.45 -4.04
N TYR A 462 11.13 -3.46 -3.54
CA TYR A 462 10.63 -3.48 -2.16
C TYR A 462 9.54 -4.52 -1.94
N LEU A 463 8.72 -4.82 -2.95
CA LEU A 463 7.79 -5.95 -2.93
C LEU A 463 8.57 -7.28 -2.82
N SER A 464 9.59 -7.45 -3.65
CA SER A 464 10.41 -8.66 -3.67
C SER A 464 11.17 -8.86 -2.36
N MET A 465 11.69 -7.77 -1.79
CA MET A 465 12.31 -7.77 -0.47
C MET A 465 11.32 -8.18 0.62
N THR A 466 10.10 -7.66 0.57
CA THR A 466 9.02 -8.01 1.50
C THR A 466 8.67 -9.49 1.40
N GLU A 467 8.54 -10.04 0.19
CA GLU A 467 8.29 -11.49 -0.03
C GLU A 467 9.39 -12.38 0.55
N VAL A 468 10.66 -12.03 0.29
CA VAL A 468 11.79 -12.79 0.81
C VAL A 468 11.82 -12.75 2.33
N TYR A 469 11.65 -11.56 2.93
CA TYR A 469 11.63 -11.42 4.38
C TYR A 469 10.45 -12.14 5.04
N ASN A 470 9.25 -12.03 4.44
CA ASN A 470 8.03 -12.70 4.91
C ASN A 470 8.17 -14.22 4.94
N SER A 471 8.98 -14.80 4.05
CA SER A 471 9.19 -16.25 4.03
C SER A 471 9.85 -16.81 5.31
N ARG A 472 10.44 -15.95 6.14
CA ARG A 472 10.94 -16.33 7.49
C ARG A 472 9.80 -16.69 8.45
N PHE A 473 8.62 -16.12 8.25
CA PHE A 473 7.45 -16.30 9.12
C PHE A 473 6.52 -17.40 8.62
N SER A 474 6.51 -17.68 7.31
CA SER A 474 5.73 -18.78 6.73
C SER A 474 6.28 -20.18 7.07
N ALA A 475 7.54 -20.27 7.54
CA ALA A 475 8.16 -21.53 7.92
C ALA A 475 7.89 -21.95 9.38
N ALA A 476 7.45 -21.02 10.24
CA ALA A 476 7.21 -21.27 11.66
C ALA A 476 5.93 -22.10 11.94
N GLU A 477 4.99 -22.16 10.99
CA GLU A 477 3.80 -23.01 11.09
C GLU A 477 4.06 -24.50 10.76
N LYS A 478 5.30 -24.87 10.39
CA LYS A 478 5.66 -26.28 10.09
C LYS A 478 6.33 -27.01 11.26
N THR A 479 6.48 -26.39 12.44
CA THR A 479 7.19 -27.01 13.57
C THR A 479 6.35 -27.39 14.79
N ASP A 480 5.02 -27.20 14.75
CA ASP A 480 4.10 -27.73 15.78
C ASP A 480 3.03 -28.62 15.11
N GLY A 481 3.38 -29.81 14.60
CA GLY A 481 3.26 -31.11 15.31
C GLY A 481 2.00 -31.88 14.81
N PRO A 482 1.84 -33.21 15.01
CA PRO A 482 2.68 -34.19 15.70
C PRO A 482 3.48 -35.14 14.78
#